data_AF-A0AA51UGW4-F1
#
_entry.id   AF-A0AA51UGW4-F1
#
_cell.length_a   1.000
_cell.length_b   1.000
_cell.length_c   1.000
_cell.angle_alpha   90.00
_cell.angle_beta   90.00
_cell.angle_gamma   90.00
#
_symmetry.space_group_name_H-M   'P 1'
#
loop_
_entity.id
_entity.type
_entity.pdbx_description
1 polymer ?
#
loop_
_entity_poly.entity_id
_entity_poly.type
_entity_poly.pdbx_seq_one_letter_code
_entity_poly.pdbx_strand_id
1 'polypeptide(L)'
;MEKQAYATYVKRNKKGKKPPMACCICGEDHSATIENHHVEGKSNSDWTEPLCKNCHAKITAEQNRLSPKERSSESSLQNKRAFGIISIGALLKEIGQHLINLGMGMTVDV
;
A
#
# COMPACT_ATOMS: atom_id res chain seq x y z
N MET A 1 -1.88 5.08 -22.49
CA MET A 1 -0.41 5.26 -22.49
C MET A 1 0.12 4.85 -23.85
N GLU A 2 0.79 5.74 -24.58
CA GLU A 2 1.32 5.38 -25.90
C GLU A 2 2.33 4.23 -25.79
N LYS A 3 2.28 3.29 -26.76
CA LYS A 3 3.14 2.10 -26.80
C LYS A 3 4.63 2.43 -26.63
N GLN A 4 5.06 3.58 -27.16
CA GLN A 4 6.45 4.04 -27.03
C GLN A 4 6.80 4.50 -25.61
N ALA A 5 5.89 5.16 -24.91
CA ALA A 5 6.08 5.57 -23.52
C ALA A 5 6.20 4.35 -22.60
N TYR A 6 5.33 3.35 -22.78
CA TYR A 6 5.40 2.09 -22.04
C TYR A 6 6.67 1.30 -22.34
N ALA A 7 7.06 1.18 -23.62
CA ALA A 7 8.30 0.52 -24.00
C ALA A 7 9.55 1.22 -23.43
N THR A 8 9.53 2.54 -23.34
CA THR A 8 10.63 3.35 -22.76
C THR A 8 10.70 3.17 -21.24
N TYR A 9 9.55 3.16 -20.56
CA TYR A 9 9.45 2.84 -19.14
C TYR A 9 10.00 1.44 -18.84
N VAL A 10 9.57 0.42 -19.60
CA VAL A 10 10.06 -0.97 -19.45
C VAL A 10 11.56 -1.05 -19.75
N LYS A 11 12.08 -0.37 -20.78
CA LYS A 11 13.53 -0.33 -21.07
C LYS A 11 14.34 0.34 -19.96
N ARG A 12 13.85 1.44 -19.36
CA ARG A 12 14.50 2.10 -18.21
C ARG A 12 14.55 1.18 -16.99
N ASN A 13 13.47 0.45 -16.73
CA ASN A 13 13.36 -0.46 -15.59
C ASN A 13 14.01 -1.85 -15.82
N LYS A 14 14.28 -2.26 -17.07
CA LYS A 14 15.00 -3.52 -17.39
C LYS A 14 16.52 -3.45 -17.21
N LYS A 15 17.13 -2.26 -17.18
CA LYS A 15 18.59 -2.12 -17.05
C LYS A 15 19.04 -2.21 -15.59
N GLY A 16 18.93 -3.39 -14.96
CA GLY A 16 19.62 -3.76 -13.71
C GLY A 16 19.40 -2.88 -12.48
N LYS A 17 18.58 -1.83 -12.58
CA LYS A 17 18.20 -0.95 -11.48
C LYS A 17 16.87 -1.46 -10.96
N LYS A 18 16.81 -1.75 -9.66
CA LYS A 18 15.54 -1.99 -8.98
C LYS A 18 14.59 -0.84 -9.35
N PRO A 19 13.32 -1.11 -9.69
CA PRO A 19 12.35 -0.04 -9.90
C PRO A 19 12.40 0.92 -8.70
N PRO A 20 12.26 2.23 -8.93
CA PRO A 20 12.28 3.21 -7.84
C PRO A 20 11.26 2.78 -6.78
N MET A 21 11.68 2.81 -5.52
CA MET A 21 10.82 2.47 -4.40
C MET A 21 9.72 3.54 -4.31
N ALA A 22 8.50 3.16 -4.64
CA ALA A 22 7.35 4.05 -4.68
C ALA A 22 6.20 3.45 -3.87
N CYS A 23 5.33 4.31 -3.33
CA CYS A 23 4.13 3.94 -2.63
C CYS A 23 3.23 3.08 -3.52
N CYS A 24 2.89 1.86 -3.09
CA CYS A 24 2.06 0.94 -3.88
C CYS A 24 0.59 1.39 -4.03
N ILE A 25 0.14 2.40 -3.27
CA ILE A 25 -1.21 2.98 -3.40
C ILE A 25 -1.23 4.15 -4.38
N CYS A 26 -0.40 5.18 -4.14
CA CYS A 26 -0.53 6.47 -4.81
C CYS A 26 0.64 6.83 -5.74
N GLY A 27 1.68 6.00 -5.81
CA GLY A 27 2.83 6.22 -6.67
C GLY A 27 3.83 7.28 -6.21
N GLU A 28 3.68 7.87 -5.02
CA GLU A 28 4.69 8.75 -4.40
C GLU A 28 6.05 8.03 -4.39
N ASP A 29 7.11 8.69 -4.85
CA ASP A 29 8.44 8.08 -5.03
C ASP A 29 9.56 8.86 -4.33
N HIS A 30 9.22 9.93 -3.59
CA HIS A 30 10.19 10.65 -2.78
C HIS A 30 10.66 9.79 -1.60
N SER A 31 11.88 9.27 -1.70
CA SER A 31 12.47 8.33 -0.74
C SER A 31 12.34 8.72 0.75
N ALA A 32 12.42 10.01 1.11
CA ALA A 32 12.28 10.46 2.51
C ALA A 32 10.84 10.39 3.06
N THR A 33 9.86 10.08 2.21
CA THR A 33 8.45 9.90 2.57
C THR A 33 8.00 8.46 2.54
N ILE A 34 8.82 7.52 2.04
CA ILE A 34 8.47 6.11 1.92
C ILE A 34 8.92 5.32 3.15
N GLU A 35 8.02 4.48 3.66
CA GLU A 35 8.21 3.60 4.79
C GLU A 35 7.83 2.17 4.39
N ASN A 36 8.53 1.18 4.95
CA ASN A 36 8.16 -0.23 4.79
C ASN A 36 7.02 -0.57 5.75
N HIS A 37 5.85 -0.83 5.21
CA HIS A 37 4.66 -1.17 5.98
C HIS A 37 4.50 -2.69 6.09
N HIS A 38 4.42 -3.23 7.30
CA HIS A 38 4.09 -4.64 7.54
C HIS A 38 2.58 -4.85 7.36
N VAL A 39 2.18 -5.47 6.24
CA VAL A 39 0.77 -5.57 5.85
C VAL A 39 -0.06 -6.31 6.90
N GLU A 40 0.43 -7.43 7.44
CA GLU A 40 -0.28 -8.19 8.48
C GLU A 40 0.17 -7.83 9.91
N GLY A 41 0.97 -6.76 10.05
CA GLY A 41 1.58 -6.36 11.31
C GLY A 41 2.90 -7.08 11.58
N LYS A 42 3.85 -6.33 12.15
CA LYS A 42 5.24 -6.78 12.36
C LYS A 42 5.39 -8.07 13.17
N SER A 43 4.45 -8.37 14.06
CA SER A 43 4.48 -9.60 14.88
C SER A 43 3.91 -10.83 14.18
N ASN A 44 3.23 -10.66 13.05
CA ASN A 44 2.48 -11.73 12.39
C ASN A 44 3.12 -12.17 11.07
N SER A 45 3.82 -11.27 10.37
CA SER A 45 4.40 -11.56 9.05
C SER A 45 5.55 -10.60 8.68
N ASP A 46 6.52 -11.13 7.93
CA ASP A 46 7.60 -10.37 7.31
C ASP A 46 7.17 -9.73 5.96
N TRP A 47 5.92 -9.94 5.52
CA TRP A 47 5.42 -9.30 4.31
C TRP A 47 5.31 -7.79 4.50
N THR A 48 6.15 -7.07 3.75
CA THR A 48 6.17 -5.60 3.73
C THR A 48 5.91 -5.04 2.35
N GLU A 49 5.20 -3.90 2.31
CA GLU A 49 5.00 -3.10 1.10
C GLU A 49 5.46 -1.66 1.31
N PRO A 50 6.02 -0.98 0.28
CA PRO A 50 6.39 0.42 0.38
C PRO A 50 5.15 1.32 0.36
N LEU A 51 5.02 2.18 1.38
CA LEU A 51 3.95 3.17 1.46
C LEU A 51 4.50 4.55 1.77
N CYS A 52 3.88 5.60 1.23
CA CYS A 52 4.15 6.95 1.72
C CYS A 52 3.52 7.15 3.11
N LYS A 53 4.08 8.06 3.90
CA LYS A 53 3.59 8.40 5.26
C LYS A 53 2.08 8.63 5.34
N ASN A 54 1.49 9.26 4.31
CA ASN A 54 0.05 9.53 4.27
C ASN A 54 -0.78 8.24 4.09
N CYS A 55 -0.45 7.42 3.09
CA CYS A 55 -1.12 6.15 2.86
C CYS A 55 -0.91 5.19 4.04
N HIS A 56 0.31 5.19 4.59
CA HIS A 56 0.64 4.40 5.77
C HIS A 56 -0.26 4.77 6.96
N ALA A 57 -0.39 6.07 7.28
CA ALA A 57 -1.22 6.54 8.38
C ALA A 57 -2.69 6.14 8.24
N LYS A 58 -3.25 6.16 7.03
CA LYS A 58 -4.64 5.74 6.79
C LYS A 58 -4.86 4.25 7.08
N ILE A 59 -3.96 3.39 6.63
CA ILE A 59 -4.04 1.95 6.90
C ILE A 59 -3.88 1.69 8.41
N THR A 60 -2.90 2.34 9.04
CA THR A 60 -2.69 2.24 10.49
C THR A 60 -3.91 2.71 11.28
N ALA A 61 -4.65 3.73 10.80
CA ALA A 61 -5.87 4.18 11.44
C ALA A 61 -6.96 3.09 11.45
N GLU A 62 -7.13 2.34 10.36
CA GLU A 62 -8.06 1.20 10.30
C GLU A 62 -7.59 0.04 11.18
N GLN A 63 -6.28 -0.26 11.20
CA GLN A 63 -5.68 -1.27 12.09
C GLN A 63 -5.89 -0.93 13.58
N ASN A 64 -5.81 0.35 13.95
CA ASN A 64 -5.98 0.84 15.32
C ASN A 64 -7.43 0.86 15.80
N ARG A 65 -8.40 0.48 14.95
CA ARG A 65 -9.78 0.23 15.41
C ARG A 65 -9.86 -0.99 16.31
N LEU A 66 -8.88 -1.90 16.21
CA LEU A 66 -8.65 -2.96 17.17
C LEU A 66 -7.84 -2.45 18.35
N SER A 67 -8.23 -2.84 19.56
CA SER A 67 -7.49 -2.48 20.78
C SER A 67 -6.06 -3.05 20.76
N PRO A 68 -5.11 -2.42 21.48
CA PRO A 68 -3.74 -2.94 21.58
C PRO A 68 -3.65 -4.41 22.01
N LYS A 69 -4.57 -4.86 22.87
CA LYS A 69 -4.62 -6.26 23.34
C LYS A 69 -5.01 -7.21 22.20
N GLU A 70 -5.98 -6.83 21.38
CA GLU A 70 -6.45 -7.66 20.25
C GLU A 70 -5.40 -7.81 19.15
N ARG A 71 -4.58 -6.77 18.92
CA ARG A 71 -3.49 -6.79 17.93
C ARG A 71 -2.11 -7.14 18.49
N SER A 72 -2.03 -7.59 19.74
CA SER A 72 -0.77 -7.97 20.38
C SER A 72 -0.20 -9.28 19.80
N SER A 73 1.11 -9.51 19.96
CA SER A 73 1.76 -10.78 19.60
C SER A 73 1.19 -11.98 20.37
N GLU A 74 0.66 -11.73 21.57
CA GLU A 74 0.08 -12.74 22.46
C GLU A 74 -1.43 -12.94 22.23
N SER A 75 -2.00 -12.29 21.22
CA SER A 75 -3.42 -12.43 20.93
C SER A 75 -3.76 -13.83 20.38
N SER A 76 -5.03 -14.21 20.48
CA SER A 76 -5.51 -15.48 19.95
C SER A 76 -5.25 -15.60 18.44
N LEU A 77 -5.15 -16.83 17.94
CA LEU A 77 -5.01 -17.07 16.50
C LEU A 77 -6.15 -16.43 15.69
N GLN A 78 -7.37 -16.42 16.25
CA GLN A 78 -8.52 -15.78 15.64
C GLN A 78 -8.32 -14.26 15.51
N ASN A 79 -7.80 -13.60 16.56
CA ASN A 79 -7.53 -12.17 16.52
C ASN A 79 -6.41 -11.82 15.54
N LYS A 80 -5.34 -12.63 15.46
CA LYS A 80 -4.28 -12.44 14.45
C LYS A 80 -4.82 -12.52 13.03
N ARG A 81 -5.68 -13.51 12.75
CA ARG A 81 -6.36 -13.64 11.45
C ARG A 81 -7.28 -12.45 11.16
N ALA A 82 -8.08 -12.02 12.14
CA ALA A 82 -8.94 -10.85 12.00
C ALA A 82 -8.12 -9.58 11.70
N PHE A 83 -7.01 -9.36 12.41
CA PHE A 83 -6.10 -8.26 12.16
C PHE A 83 -5.52 -8.29 10.74
N GLY A 84 -5.07 -9.44 10.27
CA GLY A 84 -4.59 -9.62 8.88
C GLY A 84 -5.66 -9.27 7.85
N ILE A 85 -6.88 -9.79 8.00
CA ILE A 85 -8.01 -9.50 7.11
C ILE A 85 -8.34 -8.00 7.09
N ILE A 86 -8.43 -7.36 8.26
CA ILE A 86 -8.68 -5.92 8.37
C ILE A 86 -7.59 -5.12 7.68
N SER A 87 -6.33 -5.50 7.87
CA SER A 87 -5.19 -4.79 7.29
C SER A 87 -5.16 -4.89 5.77
N ILE A 88 -5.37 -6.09 5.22
CA ILE A 88 -5.49 -6.31 3.77
C ILE A 88 -6.70 -5.53 3.23
N GLY A 89 -7.83 -5.56 3.92
CA GLY A 89 -9.03 -4.81 3.55
C GLY A 89 -8.79 -3.29 3.52
N ALA A 90 -8.06 -2.75 4.49
CA ALA A 90 -7.70 -1.33 4.55
C ALA A 90 -6.78 -0.94 3.38
N LEU A 91 -5.79 -1.76 3.06
CA LEU A 91 -4.92 -1.57 1.90
C LEU A 91 -5.73 -1.56 0.59
N LEU A 92 -6.58 -2.57 0.38
CA LEU A 92 -7.42 -2.69 -0.81
C LEU A 92 -8.42 -1.53 -0.94
N LYS A 93 -8.98 -1.05 0.17
CA LYS A 93 -9.86 0.13 0.20
C LYS A 93 -9.15 1.37 -0.33
N GLU A 94 -7.93 1.65 0.14
CA GLU A 94 -7.17 2.81 -0.31
C GLU A 94 -6.73 2.69 -1.78
N ILE A 95 -6.31 1.51 -2.23
CA ILE A 95 -6.02 1.24 -3.65
C ILE A 95 -7.27 1.49 -4.49
N GLY A 96 -8.41 0.91 -4.09
CA GLY A 96 -9.69 1.07 -4.80
C GLY A 96 -10.11 2.53 -4.89
N GLN A 97 -10.02 3.27 -3.79
CA GLN A 97 -10.34 4.71 -3.79
C GLN A 97 -9.40 5.51 -4.69
N HIS A 98 -8.10 5.19 -4.69
CA HIS A 98 -7.15 5.85 -5.57
C HIS A 98 -7.44 5.58 -7.06
N LEU A 99 -7.78 4.33 -7.42
CA LEU A 99 -8.17 3.97 -8.78
C LEU A 99 -9.44 4.69 -9.23
N ILE A 100 -10.45 4.79 -8.36
CA ILE A 100 -11.68 5.55 -8.63
C ILE A 100 -11.34 7.03 -8.88
N ASN A 101 -10.56 7.65 -8.00
CA ASN A 101 -10.19 9.06 -8.14
C ASN A 101 -9.40 9.33 -9.42
N LEU A 102 -8.47 8.44 -9.77
CA LEU A 102 -7.72 8.52 -11.02
C LEU A 102 -8.66 8.42 -12.22
N GLY A 103 -9.58 7.45 -12.21
CA GLY A 103 -10.59 7.30 -13.26
C GLY A 103 -11.47 8.54 -13.44
N MET A 104 -11.96 9.11 -12.33
CA MET A 104 -12.73 10.36 -12.35
C MET A 104 -11.91 11.56 -12.85
N GLY A 105 -10.62 11.64 -12.53
CA GLY A 105 -9.74 12.69 -13.05
C GLY A 105 -9.41 12.54 -14.54
N MET A 106 -9.69 11.38 -15.14
CA MET A 106 -9.46 11.11 -16.56
C MET A 106 -10.72 11.30 -17.41
N THR A 107 -11.90 11.43 -16.82
CA THR A 107 -13.10 11.77 -17.58
C THR A 107 -13.00 13.21 -18.04
N VAL A 108 -13.00 13.42 -19.36
CA VAL A 108 -13.20 14.74 -19.95
C VAL A 108 -14.67 15.12 -19.82
N ASP A 109 -14.97 16.37 -19.48
CA ASP A 109 -16.31 16.90 -19.67
C ASP A 109 -16.69 16.71 -21.14
N VAL A 110 -17.75 15.94 -21.41
CA VAL A 110 -18.32 15.72 -22.74
C VAL A 110 -19.41 16.76 -22.99
#